data_AF-A0A928N8L5-F1
#
_entry.id   AF-A0A928N8L5-F1
#
_cell.length_a   1.000
_cell.length_b   1.000
_cell.length_c   1.000
_cell.angle_alpha   90.00
_cell.angle_beta   90.00
_cell.angle_gamma   90.00
#
_symmetry.space_group_name_H-M   'P 1'
#
loop_
_entity.id
_entity.type
_entity.pdbx_description
1 polymer ?
#
loop_
_entity_poly.entity_id
_entity_poly.type
_entity_poly.pdbx_seq_one_letter_code
_entity_poly.pdbx_strand_id
1 'polypeptide(L)'
;MNEKQKLEVRICGRDYTLVSEESPEYIHRVAFYVDQKMREVEQANPRLSISMAAVLTSLNIGDEFLKGREETSRLKEETVTKDETLYLANKKIEELEQQITELQNKYQALQIRYAKKETELEDALKSFELGLQNNNITFDDLT
;
A
#
# COMPACT_ATOMS: atom_id res chain seq x y z
N MET A 1 -12.35 32.38 10.81
CA MET A 1 -13.33 32.94 9.85
C MET A 1 -12.52 33.79 8.89
N ASN A 2 -12.45 33.41 7.61
CA ASN A 2 -11.82 34.28 6.62
C ASN A 2 -12.77 35.45 6.33
N GLU A 3 -12.27 36.67 6.41
CA GLU A 3 -13.03 37.85 6.01
C GLU A 3 -13.17 37.87 4.49
N LYS A 4 -14.36 38.26 4.01
CA LYS A 4 -14.62 38.42 2.57
C LYS A 4 -13.76 39.55 2.02
N GLN A 5 -12.89 39.22 1.08
CA GLN A 5 -12.02 40.16 0.39
C GLN A 5 -12.56 40.47 -1.01
N LYS A 6 -12.43 41.74 -1.42
CA LYS A 6 -12.71 42.19 -2.78
C LYS A 6 -11.43 42.12 -3.60
N LEU A 7 -11.49 41.49 -4.76
CA LEU A 7 -10.35 41.26 -5.64
C LEU A 7 -10.73 41.65 -7.07
N GLU A 8 -9.81 42.28 -7.78
CA GLU A 8 -9.98 42.61 -9.19
C GLU A 8 -9.17 41.62 -10.03
N VAL A 9 -9.83 40.99 -11.01
CA VAL A 9 -9.19 40.03 -11.92
C VAL A 9 -9.57 40.34 -13.36
N ARG A 10 -8.67 40.04 -14.30
CA ARG A 10 -8.91 40.24 -15.72
C ARG A 10 -9.07 38.89 -16.41
N ILE A 11 -10.20 38.68 -17.07
CA ILE A 11 -10.55 37.42 -17.77
C ILE A 11 -11.03 37.77 -19.18
N CYS A 12 -10.45 37.17 -20.22
CA CYS A 12 -10.80 37.40 -21.62
C CYS A 12 -10.82 38.91 -21.97
N GLY A 13 -9.80 39.62 -21.46
CA GLY A 13 -9.63 41.05 -21.70
C GLY A 13 -10.58 41.98 -20.92
N ARG A 14 -11.50 41.45 -20.11
CA ARG A 14 -12.46 42.21 -19.28
C ARG A 14 -12.10 42.13 -17.80
N ASP A 15 -12.28 43.24 -17.09
CA ASP A 15 -12.03 43.32 -15.65
C ASP A 15 -13.28 42.95 -14.85
N TYR A 16 -13.09 42.13 -13.81
CA TYR A 16 -14.14 41.62 -12.93
C TYR A 16 -13.75 41.86 -11.47
N THR A 17 -14.70 42.34 -10.67
CA THR A 17 -14.54 42.43 -9.22
C THR A 17 -15.20 41.22 -8.56
N LEU A 18 -14.39 40.37 -7.92
CA LEU A 18 -14.82 39.17 -7.20
C LEU A 18 -14.82 39.42 -5.69
N VAL A 19 -15.75 38.78 -4.99
CA VAL A 19 -15.79 38.75 -3.52
C VAL A 19 -15.62 37.30 -3.08
N SER A 20 -14.55 37.00 -2.34
CA SER A 20 -14.26 35.64 -1.88
C SER A 20 -13.73 35.62 -0.45
N GLU A 21 -13.94 34.50 0.23
CA GLU A 21 -13.31 34.17 1.52
C GLU A 21 -11.99 33.40 1.32
N GLU A 22 -11.65 33.04 0.07
CA GLU A 22 -10.40 32.39 -0.28
C GLU A 22 -9.24 33.38 -0.39
N SER A 23 -8.01 32.86 -0.38
CA SER A 23 -6.82 33.71 -0.49
C SER A 23 -6.79 34.46 -1.84
N PRO A 24 -6.26 35.70 -1.88
CA PRO A 24 -6.07 36.44 -3.12
C PRO A 24 -5.31 35.64 -4.17
N GLU A 25 -4.25 34.93 -3.78
CA GLU A 25 -3.41 34.14 -4.68
C GLU A 25 -4.20 32.99 -5.31
N TYR A 26 -5.06 32.33 -4.53
CA TYR A 26 -5.91 31.26 -5.03
C TYR A 26 -6.90 31.79 -6.06
N ILE A 27 -7.57 32.91 -5.78
CA ILE A 27 -8.54 33.51 -6.71
C ILE A 27 -7.86 34.00 -7.99
N HIS A 28 -6.67 34.59 -7.90
CA HIS A 28 -5.89 34.96 -9.09
C HIS A 28 -5.51 33.72 -9.92
N ARG A 29 -5.12 32.62 -9.29
CA ARG A 29 -4.86 31.35 -9.99
C ARG A 29 -6.10 30.82 -10.70
N VAL A 30 -7.26 30.86 -10.05
CA VAL A 30 -8.53 30.42 -10.67
C VAL A 30 -8.89 31.32 -11.85
N ALA A 31 -8.78 32.64 -11.70
CA ALA A 31 -9.03 33.58 -12.78
C ALA A 31 -8.07 33.37 -13.96
N PHE A 32 -6.78 33.17 -13.69
CA PHE A 32 -5.78 32.85 -14.71
C PHE A 32 -6.10 31.54 -15.44
N TYR A 33 -6.53 30.50 -14.71
CA TYR A 33 -6.92 29.22 -15.31
C TYR A 33 -8.10 29.37 -16.26
N VAL A 34 -9.16 30.06 -15.81
CA VAL A 34 -10.34 30.34 -16.64
C VAL A 34 -9.97 31.16 -17.87
N ASP A 35 -9.15 32.19 -17.70
CA ASP A 35 -8.66 33.05 -18.80
C ASP A 35 -7.85 32.25 -19.83
N GLN A 36 -7.01 31.31 -19.38
CA GLN A 36 -6.30 30.38 -20.28
C GLN A 36 -7.27 29.48 -21.05
N LYS A 37 -8.24 28.85 -20.37
CA LYS A 37 -9.21 27.96 -21.03
C LYS A 37 -10.11 28.70 -22.02
N MET A 38 -10.50 29.94 -21.70
CA MET A 38 -11.24 30.80 -22.64
C MET A 38 -10.41 31.13 -23.87
N ARG A 39 -9.12 31.46 -23.70
CA ARG A 39 -8.20 31.68 -24.84
C ARG A 39 -8.03 30.44 -25.71
N GLU A 40 -7.94 29.24 -25.12
CA GLU A 40 -7.88 27.97 -25.87
C GLU A 40 -9.13 27.79 -26.75
N VAL A 41 -10.31 28.09 -26.21
CA VAL A 41 -11.58 28.02 -26.97
C VAL A 41 -11.63 29.07 -28.08
N GLU A 42 -11.21 30.30 -27.82
CA GLU A 42 -11.15 31.37 -28.83
C GLU A 42 -10.15 31.04 -29.96
N GLN A 43 -9.00 30.47 -29.62
CA GLN A 43 -8.01 30.02 -30.61
C GLN A 43 -8.55 28.89 -31.49
N ALA A 44 -9.29 27.94 -30.89
CA ALA A 44 -9.89 26.83 -31.62
C ALA A 44 -10.98 27.30 -32.59
N ASN A 45 -11.76 28.34 -32.24
CA ASN A 45 -12.75 28.92 -33.14
C ASN A 45 -12.93 30.43 -32.92
N PRO A 46 -12.18 31.26 -33.67
CA PRO A 46 -12.20 32.73 -33.53
C PRO A 46 -13.52 33.40 -33.90
N ARG A 47 -14.48 32.67 -34.51
CA ARG A 47 -15.79 33.20 -34.89
C ARG A 47 -16.83 33.11 -33.77
N LEU A 48 -16.50 32.45 -32.65
CA LEU A 48 -17.39 32.36 -31.50
C LEU A 48 -17.54 33.73 -30.83
N SER A 49 -18.76 34.03 -30.39
CA SER A 49 -18.95 35.16 -29.47
C SER A 49 -18.32 34.84 -28.11
N ILE A 50 -17.85 35.88 -27.41
CA ILE A 50 -17.30 35.75 -26.04
C ILE A 50 -18.25 35.00 -25.11
N SER A 51 -19.56 35.24 -25.23
CA SER A 51 -20.58 34.55 -24.44
C SER A 51 -20.64 33.05 -24.74
N MET A 52 -20.57 32.66 -26.01
CA MET A 52 -20.53 31.24 -26.39
C MET A 52 -19.21 30.57 -25.99
N ALA A 53 -18.08 31.28 -26.14
CA ALA A 53 -16.77 30.82 -25.68
C ALA A 53 -16.75 30.59 -24.16
N ALA A 54 -17.37 31.48 -23.37
CA ALA A 54 -17.50 31.34 -21.93
C ALA A 54 -18.36 30.12 -21.54
N VAL A 55 -19.48 29.88 -22.22
CA VAL A 55 -20.33 28.71 -21.98
C VAL A 55 -19.59 27.41 -22.33
N LEU A 56 -18.91 27.36 -23.47
CA LEU A 56 -18.12 26.18 -23.87
C LEU A 56 -16.95 25.93 -22.92
N THR A 57 -16.26 26.99 -22.47
CA THR A 57 -15.21 26.89 -21.45
C THR A 57 -15.76 26.34 -20.15
N SER A 58 -16.92 26.82 -19.72
CA SER A 58 -17.59 26.34 -18.50
C SER A 58 -17.99 24.87 -18.61
N LEU A 59 -18.46 24.42 -19.78
CA LEU A 59 -18.73 23.00 -20.05
C LEU A 59 -17.47 22.15 -19.98
N ASN A 60 -16.37 22.60 -20.58
CA ASN A 60 -15.10 21.88 -20.57
C ASN A 60 -14.53 21.76 -19.14
N ILE A 61 -14.53 22.85 -18.37
CA ILE A 61 -14.09 22.83 -16.97
C ILE A 61 -15.00 21.94 -16.12
N GLY A 62 -16.32 21.97 -16.38
CA GLY A 62 -17.29 21.10 -15.71
C GLY A 62 -17.04 19.62 -15.98
N ASP A 63 -16.75 19.26 -17.24
CA ASP A 63 -16.39 17.89 -17.63
C ASP A 63 -15.07 17.43 -16.97
N GLU A 64 -14.03 18.27 -16.98
CA GLU A 64 -12.77 18.01 -16.28
C GLU A 64 -12.98 17.78 -14.78
N PHE A 65 -13.80 18.62 -14.15
CA PHE A 65 -14.13 18.50 -12.73
C PHE A 65 -14.89 17.20 -12.41
N LEU A 66 -15.89 16.85 -13.23
CA LEU A 66 -16.67 15.63 -13.01
C LEU A 66 -15.81 14.38 -13.19
N LYS A 67 -15.00 14.32 -14.25
CA LYS A 67 -14.05 13.23 -14.48
C LYS A 67 -13.01 13.12 -13.36
N GLY A 68 -12.45 14.25 -12.92
CA GLY A 68 -11.51 14.27 -11.79
C GLY A 68 -12.15 13.80 -10.48
N ARG A 69 -13.43 14.13 -10.26
CA ARG A 69 -14.19 13.67 -9.09
C ARG A 69 -14.46 12.16 -9.16
N GLU A 70 -14.87 11.65 -10.31
CA GLU A 70 -15.05 10.21 -10.53
C GLU A 70 -13.76 9.44 -10.31
N GLU A 71 -12.64 9.94 -10.84
CA GLU A 71 -11.32 9.33 -10.64
C GLU A 71 -10.91 9.34 -9.16
N THR A 72 -11.15 10.46 -8.47
CA THR A 72 -10.89 10.55 -7.02
C THR A 72 -11.72 9.55 -6.23
N SER A 73 -13.00 9.37 -6.58
CA SER A 73 -13.86 8.36 -5.96
C SER A 73 -13.37 6.94 -6.24
N ARG A 74 -13.00 6.64 -7.48
CA ARG A 74 -12.43 5.35 -7.89
C ARG A 74 -11.14 5.04 -7.13
N LEU A 75 -10.23 6.00 -7.03
CA LEU A 75 -8.98 5.86 -6.27
C LEU A 75 -9.25 5.64 -4.78
N LYS A 76 -10.25 6.32 -4.20
CA LYS A 76 -10.66 6.08 -2.80
C LYS A 76 -11.17 4.66 -2.60
N GLU A 77 -12.04 4.17 -3.48
CA GLU A 77 -12.52 2.79 -3.44
C GLU A 77 -11.35 1.79 -3.56
N GLU A 78 -10.43 2.03 -4.50
CA GLU A 78 -9.25 1.19 -4.67
C GLU A 78 -8.37 1.19 -3.42
N THR A 79 -8.15 2.34 -2.77
CA THR A 79 -7.39 2.39 -1.51
C THR A 79 -8.04 1.58 -0.39
N VAL A 80 -9.37 1.65 -0.26
CA VAL A 80 -10.09 0.86 0.74
C VAL A 80 -9.93 -0.64 0.48
N THR A 81 -10.11 -1.07 -0.77
CA THR A 81 -9.92 -2.50 -1.12
C THR A 81 -8.48 -2.95 -0.88
N LYS A 82 -7.48 -2.11 -1.17
CA LYS A 82 -6.08 -2.42 -0.90
C LYS A 82 -5.81 -2.56 0.59
N ASP A 83 -6.34 -1.68 1.42
CA ASP A 83 -6.22 -1.76 2.88
C ASP A 83 -6.83 -3.07 3.42
N GLU A 84 -7.99 -3.48 2.91
CA GLU A 84 -8.60 -4.77 3.26
C GLU A 84 -7.72 -5.96 2.84
N THR A 85 -7.19 -5.95 1.62
CA THR A 85 -6.30 -7.03 1.15
C THR A 85 -5.00 -7.09 1.94
N LEU A 86 -4.45 -5.93 2.32
CA LEU A 86 -3.22 -5.82 3.10
C LEU A 86 -3.44 -6.33 4.53
N TYR A 87 -4.60 -6.02 5.13
CA TYR A 87 -5.00 -6.58 6.42
C TYR A 87 -5.07 -8.11 6.39
N LEU A 88 -5.73 -8.68 5.38
CA LEU A 88 -5.82 -10.14 5.22
C LEU A 88 -4.46 -10.79 4.97
N ALA A 89 -3.61 -10.17 4.15
CA ALA A 89 -2.26 -10.65 3.88
C ALA A 89 -1.39 -10.65 5.14
N ASN A 90 -1.42 -9.57 5.93
CA ASN A 90 -0.68 -9.48 7.19
C ASN A 90 -1.13 -10.54 8.20
N LYS A 91 -2.45 -10.72 8.35
CA LYS A 91 -2.98 -11.81 9.17
C LYS A 91 -2.45 -13.17 8.72
N LYS A 92 -2.33 -13.39 7.41
CA LYS A 92 -1.80 -14.66 6.89
C LYS A 92 -0.31 -14.83 7.16
N ILE A 93 0.46 -13.75 7.09
CA ILE A 93 1.88 -13.74 7.47
C ILE A 93 2.04 -14.16 8.93
N GLU A 94 1.27 -13.56 9.84
CA GLU A 94 1.30 -13.91 11.27
C GLU A 94 0.98 -15.39 11.51
N GLU A 95 -0.04 -15.94 10.84
CA GLU A 95 -0.37 -17.38 10.93
C GLU A 95 0.79 -18.27 10.45
N LEU A 96 1.45 -17.90 9.36
CA LEU A 96 2.57 -18.68 8.81
C LEU A 96 3.80 -18.59 9.71
N GLU A 97 4.08 -17.43 10.31
CA GLU A 97 5.16 -17.25 11.27
C GLU A 97 4.96 -18.11 12.52
N GLN A 98 3.73 -18.22 13.02
CA GLN A 98 3.39 -19.13 14.12
C GLN A 98 3.66 -20.60 13.74
N GLN A 99 3.24 -21.02 12.54
CA GLN A 99 3.47 -22.39 12.06
C GLN A 99 4.96 -22.70 11.90
N ILE A 100 5.74 -21.75 11.37
CA ILE A 100 7.20 -21.88 11.24
C ILE A 100 7.83 -22.06 12.62
N THR A 101 7.43 -21.24 13.60
CA THR A 101 7.93 -21.33 14.97
C THR A 101 7.59 -22.68 15.60
N GLU A 102 6.37 -23.16 15.41
CA GLU A 102 5.94 -24.46 15.95
C GLU A 102 6.71 -25.63 15.31
N LEU A 103 6.91 -25.58 13.99
CA LEU A 103 7.70 -26.58 13.26
C LEU A 103 9.16 -26.57 13.70
N GLN A 104 9.76 -25.39 13.92
CA GLN A 104 11.12 -25.26 14.44
C GLN A 104 11.25 -25.89 15.83
N ASN A 105 10.30 -25.62 16.73
CA ASN A 105 10.27 -26.23 18.06
C ASN A 105 10.15 -27.77 18.00
N LYS A 106 9.28 -28.29 17.13
CA LYS A 106 9.14 -29.74 16.90
C LYS A 106 10.43 -30.35 16.37
N TYR A 107 11.08 -29.69 15.41
CA TYR A 107 12.35 -30.14 14.84
C TYR A 107 13.45 -30.18 15.91
N GLN A 108 13.56 -29.14 16.73
CA GLN A 108 14.56 -29.07 17.80
C GLN A 108 14.32 -30.15 18.88
N ALA A 109 13.07 -30.37 19.29
CA ALA A 109 12.71 -31.44 20.23
C ALA A 109 13.06 -32.82 19.66
N LEU A 110 12.82 -33.03 18.37
CA LEU A 110 13.14 -34.28 17.68
C LEU A 110 14.66 -34.50 17.63
N GLN A 111 15.45 -33.48 17.30
CA GLN A 111 16.92 -33.52 17.33
C GLN A 111 17.46 -33.91 18.71
N ILE A 112 16.93 -33.31 19.78
CA ILE A 112 17.29 -33.67 21.16
C ILE A 112 16.95 -35.14 21.45
N ARG A 113 15.79 -35.62 20.98
CA ARG A 113 15.36 -37.00 21.19
C ARG A 113 16.26 -37.99 20.45
N TYR A 114 16.66 -37.68 19.22
CA TYR A 114 17.61 -38.49 18.47
C TYR A 114 18.97 -38.55 19.16
N ALA A 115 19.53 -37.41 19.58
CA ALA A 115 20.81 -37.37 20.29
C ALA A 115 20.77 -38.21 21.58
N LYS A 116 19.70 -38.11 22.38
CA LYS A 116 19.53 -38.94 23.58
C LYS A 116 19.50 -40.43 23.27
N LYS A 117 18.81 -40.82 22.20
CA LYS A 117 18.72 -42.23 21.78
C LYS A 117 20.07 -42.77 21.31
N GLU A 118 20.87 -41.95 20.65
CA GLU A 118 22.23 -42.29 20.24
C GLU A 118 23.13 -42.51 21.46
N THR A 119 23.10 -41.60 22.45
CA THR A 119 23.85 -41.76 23.70
C THR A 119 23.43 -43.01 24.49
N GLU A 120 22.12 -43.27 24.61
CA GLU A 120 21.61 -44.49 25.28
C GLU A 120 22.13 -45.77 24.61
N LEU A 121 22.24 -45.76 23.26
CA LEU A 121 22.74 -46.90 22.50
C LEU A 121 24.24 -47.10 22.73
N GLU A 122 25.03 -46.01 22.73
CA GLU A 122 26.46 -46.05 23.04
C GLU A 122 26.73 -46.57 24.46
N ASP A 123 25.98 -46.09 25.46
CA ASP A 123 26.10 -46.55 26.85
C ASP A 123 25.73 -48.04 26.98
N ALA A 124 24.67 -48.48 26.31
CA ALA A 124 24.26 -49.88 26.31
C ALA A 124 25.34 -50.78 25.69
N LEU A 125 25.92 -50.39 24.55
CA LEU A 125 27.02 -51.12 23.90
C LEU A 125 28.24 -51.24 24.83
N LYS A 126 28.64 -50.13 25.46
CA LYS A 126 29.79 -50.11 26.37
C LYS A 126 29.57 -50.99 27.61
N SER A 127 28.36 -50.99 28.17
CA SER A 127 28.02 -51.85 29.32
C SER A 127 28.02 -53.34 28.95
N PHE A 128 27.59 -53.69 27.73
CA PHE A 128 27.60 -55.05 27.22
C PHE A 128 29.04 -55.55 27.00
N GLU A 129 29.91 -54.73 26.42
CA GLU A 129 31.34 -55.05 26.26
C GLU A 129 32.03 -55.29 27.62
N LEU A 130 31.77 -54.45 28.63
CA LEU A 130 32.28 -54.63 29.99
C LEU A 130 31.77 -55.95 30.63
N GLY A 131 30.53 -56.34 30.34
CA GLY A 131 29.95 -57.61 30.80
C GLY A 131 30.60 -58.84 30.15
N LEU A 132 30.96 -58.75 28.86
CA LEU A 132 31.70 -59.80 28.16
C LEU A 132 33.11 -59.97 28.72
N GLN A 133 33.82 -58.86 28.97
CA GLN A 133 35.16 -58.89 29.56
C GLN A 133 35.17 -59.49 30.97
N ASN A 134 34.18 -59.17 31.81
CA ASN A 134 34.11 -59.67 33.19
C ASN A 134 33.75 -61.16 33.30
N ASN A 135 33.07 -61.74 32.31
CA ASN A 135 32.72 -63.16 32.29
C ASN A 135 33.76 -64.03 31.55
N ASN A 136 34.85 -63.45 31.05
CA ASN A 136 35.93 -64.15 30.34
C ASN A 136 35.42 -65.00 29.16
N ILE A 137 34.31 -64.59 28.54
CA ILE A 137 33.74 -65.26 27.36
C ILE A 137 34.33 -64.57 26.14
N THR A 138 35.14 -65.31 25.40
CA THR A 138 35.65 -64.88 24.10
C THR A 138 34.64 -65.20 23.01
N PHE A 139 34.62 -64.42 21.91
CA PHE A 139 33.70 -64.65 20.80
C PHE A 139 33.86 -66.05 20.16
N ASP A 140 35.00 -66.72 20.39
CA ASP A 140 35.28 -68.11 20.02
C ASP A 140 34.49 -69.15 20.84
N ASP A 141 33.88 -68.78 21.97
CA ASP A 141 33.08 -69.70 22.81
C ASP A 141 31.60 -69.76 22.40
N LEU A 142 31.18 -68.98 21.40
CA LEU A 142 29.78 -68.81 20.95
C LEU A 142 29.52 -69.22 19.49
N THR A 143 30.53 -69.75 18.78
CA THR A 143 30.36 -70.50 17.52
C THR A 143 30.06 -71.96 17.79
#